data_AF-A0A959TS70-F1
#
_entry.id   AF-A0A959TS70-F1
#
_cell.length_a   1.000
_cell.length_b   1.000
_cell.length_c   1.000
_cell.angle_alpha   90.00
_cell.angle_beta   90.00
_cell.angle_gamma   90.00
#
_symmetry.space_group_name_H-M   'P 1'
#
loop_
_entity.id
_entity.type
_entity.pdbx_description
1 polymer ?
#
loop_
_entity_poly.entity_id
_entity_poly.type
_entity_poly.pdbx_seq_one_letter_code
_entity_poly.pdbx_strand_id
1 'polypeptide(L)'
;MIWRRGFLVPWLLSAVVMFGLSYVWHGIALNDLQEIKVPLELYFSLAGLVYLIIGMGVTIAVQQALQHQWIDLRKAFPFTSMLVGAIIGFLVYLFVYVFGMSFTIGNDMMHIAVDVVWQMVEQALGGLMVSLGMIYDMHKRFLEAERAT
;
A
#
# COMPACT_ATOMS: atom_id res chain seq x y z
N MET A 1 -9.71 -15.30 -10.10
CA MET A 1 -9.67 -14.74 -8.73
C MET A 1 -9.38 -13.24 -8.75
N ILE A 2 -8.34 -12.80 -9.46
CA ILE A 2 -7.88 -11.39 -9.56
C ILE A 2 -8.91 -10.44 -10.18
N TRP A 3 -9.69 -10.89 -11.17
CA TRP A 3 -10.66 -10.03 -11.88
C TRP A 3 -12.01 -9.82 -11.16
N ARG A 4 -12.17 -10.31 -9.92
CA ARG A 4 -13.40 -10.12 -9.14
C ARG A 4 -13.41 -8.75 -8.47
N ARG A 5 -14.60 -8.14 -8.33
CA ARG A 5 -14.80 -6.86 -7.63
C ARG A 5 -14.14 -6.83 -6.24
N GLY A 6 -14.28 -7.93 -5.48
CA GLY A 6 -13.67 -8.11 -4.17
C GLY A 6 -12.15 -8.25 -4.15
N PHE A 7 -11.48 -8.22 -5.30
CA PHE A 7 -10.02 -8.11 -5.41
C PHE A 7 -9.62 -6.78 -6.06
N LEU A 8 -10.25 -6.43 -7.19
CA LEU A 8 -9.91 -5.22 -7.97
C LEU A 8 -10.10 -3.93 -7.17
N VAL A 9 -11.21 -3.80 -6.44
CA VAL A 9 -11.50 -2.56 -5.67
C VAL A 9 -10.50 -2.39 -4.52
N PRO A 10 -10.27 -3.37 -3.63
CA PRO A 10 -9.21 -3.30 -2.61
C PRO A 10 -7.84 -2.98 -3.18
N TRP A 11 -7.45 -3.65 -4.27
CA TRP A 11 -6.14 -3.50 -4.88
C TRP A 11 -5.91 -2.10 -5.43
N LEU A 12 -6.82 -1.61 -6.28
CA LEU A 12 -6.66 -0.30 -6.90
C LEU A 12 -6.75 0.82 -5.86
N LEU A 13 -7.66 0.70 -4.88
CA LEU A 13 -7.78 1.67 -3.80
C LEU A 13 -6.49 1.75 -2.98
N SER A 14 -5.90 0.59 -2.65
CA SER A 14 -4.61 0.51 -1.94
C SER A 14 -3.49 1.19 -2.74
N ALA A 15 -3.35 0.83 -4.02
CA ALA A 15 -2.30 1.38 -4.88
C ALA A 15 -2.40 2.89 -5.05
N VAL A 16 -3.61 3.41 -5.29
CA VAL A 16 -3.86 4.85 -5.46
C VAL A 16 -3.54 5.63 -4.19
N VAL A 17 -3.97 5.13 -3.02
CA VAL A 17 -3.71 5.82 -1.75
C VAL A 17 -2.23 5.82 -1.41
N MET A 18 -1.54 4.69 -1.56
CA MET A 18 -0.09 4.63 -1.30
C MET A 18 0.69 5.54 -2.25
N PHE A 19 0.39 5.51 -3.55
CA PHE A 19 1.02 6.39 -4.53
C PHE A 19 0.76 7.87 -4.23
N GLY A 20 -0.48 8.21 -3.86
CA GLY A 20 -0.86 9.57 -3.47
C GLY A 20 -0.11 10.06 -2.23
N LEU A 21 0.05 9.22 -1.21
CA LEU A 21 0.83 9.54 0.00
C LEU A 21 2.31 9.75 -0.33
N SER A 22 2.87 8.90 -1.19
CA SER A 22 4.25 9.03 -1.67
C SER A 22 4.47 10.32 -2.43
N TYR A 23 3.52 10.71 -3.29
CA TYR A 23 3.55 12.01 -3.96
C TYR A 23 3.49 13.18 -2.97
N VAL A 24 2.63 13.10 -1.93
CA VAL A 24 2.56 14.14 -0.90
C VAL A 24 3.89 14.24 -0.15
N TRP A 25 4.52 13.13 0.18
CA TRP A 25 5.79 13.12 0.90
C TRP A 25 6.93 13.68 0.07
N HIS A 26 7.20 13.10 -1.09
CA HIS A 26 8.32 13.48 -1.94
C HIS A 26 8.07 14.80 -2.67
N GLY A 27 6.85 15.00 -3.17
CA GLY A 27 6.50 16.18 -3.96
C GLY A 27 6.22 17.44 -3.14
N ILE A 28 5.61 17.32 -1.96
CA ILE A 28 5.17 18.48 -1.18
C ILE A 28 6.00 18.65 0.10
N ALA A 29 6.19 17.58 0.88
CA ALA A 29 6.84 17.69 2.19
C ALA A 29 8.36 17.84 2.07
N LEU A 30 9.00 16.99 1.26
CA LEU A 30 10.44 17.02 1.03
C LEU A 30 10.83 17.86 -0.19
N ASN A 31 9.92 17.96 -1.17
CA ASN A 31 10.15 18.65 -2.44
C ASN A 31 11.41 18.13 -3.18
N ASP A 32 11.75 16.86 -2.97
CA ASP A 32 12.92 16.18 -3.55
C ASP A 32 12.69 15.74 -5.01
N LEU A 33 11.43 15.76 -5.49
CA LEU A 33 11.08 15.50 -6.88
C LEU A 33 11.77 16.46 -7.86
N GLN A 34 12.20 17.65 -7.41
CA GLN A 34 12.93 18.62 -8.23
C GLN A 34 14.38 18.19 -8.53
N GLU A 35 14.93 17.30 -7.71
CA GLU A 35 16.30 16.81 -7.84
C GLU A 35 16.40 15.57 -8.75
N ILE A 36 15.25 15.05 -9.18
CA ILE A 36 15.17 13.88 -10.05
C ILE A 36 15.71 14.23 -11.44
N LYS A 37 16.76 13.49 -11.85
CA LYS A 37 17.43 13.68 -13.16
C LYS A 37 16.67 13.02 -14.32
N VAL A 38 15.77 12.09 -14.05
CA VAL A 38 14.94 11.43 -15.08
C VAL A 38 13.69 12.26 -15.39
N PRO A 39 13.13 12.17 -16.60
CA PRO A 39 11.88 12.84 -16.93
C PRO A 39 10.78 12.47 -15.92
N LEU A 40 10.10 13.48 -15.36
CA LEU A 40 9.07 13.29 -14.33
C LEU A 40 7.98 12.31 -14.78
N GLU A 41 7.58 12.37 -16.04
CA GLU A 41 6.58 11.46 -16.63
C GLU A 41 7.02 9.99 -16.54
N LEU A 42 8.29 9.71 -16.83
CA LEU A 42 8.86 8.37 -16.75
C LEU A 42 8.94 7.91 -15.28
N TYR A 43 9.39 8.80 -14.39
CA TYR A 43 9.43 8.52 -12.95
C TYR A 43 8.05 8.15 -12.42
N PHE A 44 7.03 8.98 -12.66
CA PHE A 44 5.67 8.72 -12.18
C PHE A 44 5.05 7.48 -12.80
N SER A 45 5.34 7.19 -14.07
CA SER A 45 4.87 5.97 -14.73
C SER A 45 5.45 4.71 -14.08
N LEU A 46 6.76 4.71 -13.82
CA LEU A 46 7.44 3.60 -13.17
C LEU A 46 7.04 3.45 -11.70
N ALA A 47 6.96 4.57 -10.96
CA ALA A 47 6.48 4.57 -9.59
C ALA A 47 5.04 4.05 -9.51
N GLY A 48 4.14 4.51 -10.39
CA GLY A 48 2.77 4.02 -10.47
C GLY A 48 2.70 2.50 -10.69
N LEU A 49 3.56 1.96 -11.57
CA LEU A 49 3.66 0.51 -11.78
C LEU A 49 4.13 -0.22 -10.52
N VAL A 50 5.14 0.30 -9.82
CA VAL A 50 5.63 -0.25 -8.55
C VAL A 50 4.52 -0.26 -7.50
N TYR A 51 3.77 0.83 -7.34
CA TYR A 51 2.66 0.91 -6.39
C TYR A 51 1.50 -0.01 -6.75
N LEU A 52 1.24 -0.27 -8.03
CA LEU A 52 0.30 -1.31 -8.45
C LEU A 52 0.78 -2.70 -8.02
N ILE A 53 2.07 -3.02 -8.16
CA ILE A 53 2.63 -4.30 -7.73
C ILE A 53 2.57 -4.43 -6.20
N ILE A 54 2.96 -3.39 -5.45
CA ILE A 54 2.89 -3.38 -3.99
C ILE A 54 1.44 -3.54 -3.53
N GLY A 55 0.50 -2.77 -4.09
CA GLY A 55 -0.92 -2.89 -3.76
C GLY A 55 -1.48 -4.28 -4.02
N MET A 56 -1.02 -4.94 -5.10
CA MET A 56 -1.40 -6.32 -5.38
C MET A 56 -0.84 -7.26 -4.30
N GLY A 57 0.44 -7.11 -3.94
CA GLY A 57 1.09 -7.87 -2.88
C GLY A 57 0.40 -7.74 -1.53
N VAL A 58 0.06 -6.51 -1.11
CA VAL A 58 -0.70 -6.24 0.13
C VAL A 58 -2.08 -6.89 0.07
N THR A 59 -2.80 -6.77 -1.05
CA THR A 59 -4.13 -7.38 -1.22
C THR A 59 -4.07 -8.90 -1.10
N ILE A 60 -3.10 -9.53 -1.78
CA ILE A 60 -2.89 -10.98 -1.71
C ILE A 60 -2.54 -11.38 -0.28
N ALA A 61 -1.61 -10.69 0.38
CA ALA A 61 -1.19 -11.00 1.74
C ALA A 61 -2.35 -10.94 2.74
N VAL A 62 -3.18 -9.89 2.69
CA VAL A 62 -4.37 -9.75 3.55
C VAL A 62 -5.39 -10.85 3.26
N GLN A 63 -5.68 -11.15 1.99
CA GLN A 63 -6.60 -12.24 1.62
C GLN A 63 -6.08 -13.60 2.08
N GLN A 64 -4.77 -13.85 1.94
CA GLN A 64 -4.16 -15.10 2.37
C GLN A 64 -4.21 -15.24 3.89
N ALA A 65 -3.93 -14.16 4.62
CA ALA A 65 -4.02 -14.11 6.08
C ALA A 65 -5.45 -14.34 6.59
N LEU A 66 -6.46 -13.84 5.86
CA LEU A 66 -7.87 -14.16 6.13
C LEU A 66 -8.20 -15.64 5.85
N GLN A 67 -7.75 -16.19 4.72
CA GLN A 67 -8.00 -17.58 4.35
C GLN A 67 -7.38 -18.56 5.35
N HIS A 68 -6.19 -18.25 5.88
CA HIS A 68 -5.49 -19.06 6.88
C HIS A 68 -5.92 -18.76 8.32
N GLN A 69 -6.95 -17.92 8.50
CA GLN A 69 -7.46 -17.49 9.81
C GLN A 69 -6.42 -16.83 10.72
N TRP A 70 -5.35 -16.26 10.15
CA TRP A 70 -4.40 -15.43 10.88
C TRP A 70 -5.02 -14.08 11.25
N ILE A 71 -6.00 -13.64 10.45
CA ILE A 71 -6.80 -12.46 10.69
C ILE A 71 -8.26 -12.87 10.81
N ASP A 72 -8.92 -12.41 11.87
CA ASP A 72 -10.34 -12.63 12.10
C ASP A 72 -11.14 -11.41 11.63
N LEU A 73 -12.09 -11.64 10.72
CA LEU A 73 -13.04 -10.61 10.25
C LEU A 73 -13.86 -10.01 11.39
N ARG A 74 -14.04 -10.75 12.50
CA ARG A 74 -14.84 -10.32 13.65
C ARG A 74 -14.05 -9.47 14.65
N LYS A 75 -12.73 -9.39 14.53
CA LYS A 75 -11.86 -8.69 15.49
C LYS A 75 -10.83 -7.81 14.78
N ALA A 76 -11.03 -6.50 14.85
CA ALA A 76 -10.04 -5.50 14.44
C ALA A 76 -9.46 -5.72 13.03
N PHE A 77 -10.27 -6.20 12.09
CA PHE A 77 -9.86 -6.50 10.71
C PHE A 77 -9.15 -5.32 10.00
N PRO A 78 -9.58 -4.06 10.15
CA PRO A 78 -8.86 -2.92 9.57
C PRO A 78 -7.46 -2.73 10.17
N PHE A 79 -7.31 -2.85 11.49
CA PHE A 79 -6.03 -2.63 12.18
C PHE A 79 -5.02 -3.76 11.92
N THR A 80 -5.50 -5.01 11.83
CA THR A 80 -4.65 -6.15 11.45
C THR A 80 -4.19 -6.06 10.00
N SER A 81 -5.05 -5.58 9.10
CA SER A 81 -4.67 -5.29 7.70
C SER A 81 -3.66 -4.15 7.60
N MET A 82 -3.79 -3.11 8.43
CA MET A 82 -2.78 -2.07 8.57
C MET A 82 -1.43 -2.63 9.02
N LEU A 83 -1.42 -3.54 10.00
CA LEU A 83 -0.18 -4.17 10.47
C LEU A 83 0.49 -5.01 9.37
N VAL A 84 -0.27 -5.79 8.60
CA VAL A 84 0.26 -6.50 7.43
C VAL A 84 0.85 -5.53 6.42
N GLY A 85 0.15 -4.43 6.14
CA GLY A 85 0.66 -3.35 5.31
C GLY A 85 1.97 -2.78 5.83
N ALA A 86 2.04 -2.39 7.11
CA ALA A 86 3.25 -1.86 7.74
C ALA A 86 4.46 -2.80 7.62
N ILE A 87 4.25 -4.11 7.86
CA ILE A 87 5.29 -5.13 7.72
C ILE A 87 5.79 -5.19 6.27
N ILE A 88 4.88 -5.17 5.29
CA ILE A 88 5.25 -5.14 3.87
C ILE A 88 6.01 -3.85 3.53
N GLY A 89 5.58 -2.70 4.03
CA GLY A 89 6.28 -1.42 3.84
C GLY A 89 7.70 -1.45 4.38
N PHE A 90 7.90 -2.03 5.57
CA PHE A 90 9.24 -2.25 6.12
C PHE A 90 10.10 -3.14 5.21
N LEU A 91 9.56 -4.24 4.69
CA LEU A 91 10.29 -5.13 3.78
C LEU A 91 10.63 -4.46 2.44
N VAL A 92 9.71 -3.65 1.90
CA VAL A 92 9.95 -2.84 0.69
C VAL A 92 11.06 -1.82 0.95
N TYR A 93 11.03 -1.13 2.08
CA TYR A 93 12.10 -0.20 2.48
C TYR A 93 13.45 -0.91 2.53
N LEU A 94 13.54 -2.05 3.21
CA LEU A 94 14.78 -2.83 3.30
C LEU A 94 15.31 -3.22 1.91
N PHE A 95 14.42 -3.59 0.98
CA PHE A 95 14.81 -3.86 -0.39
C PHE A 95 15.41 -2.62 -1.05
N VAL A 96 14.70 -1.49 -1.07
CA VAL A 96 15.19 -0.23 -1.67
C VAL A 96 16.51 0.22 -1.05
N TYR A 97 16.64 0.10 0.28
CA TYR A 97 17.84 0.43 1.04
C TYR A 97 19.04 -0.44 0.66
N VAL A 98 18.87 -1.77 0.61
CA VAL A 98 19.94 -2.71 0.24
C VAL A 98 20.43 -2.51 -1.20
N PHE A 99 19.53 -2.13 -2.11
CA PHE A 99 19.88 -1.83 -3.51
C PHE A 99 20.49 -0.44 -3.70
N GLY A 100 20.71 0.33 -2.63
CA GLY A 100 21.36 1.64 -2.69
C GLY A 100 20.52 2.70 -3.42
N MET A 101 19.20 2.50 -3.53
CA MET A 101 18.28 3.46 -4.13
C MET A 101 17.83 4.55 -3.13
N SER A 102 18.49 4.65 -1.97
CA SER A 102 18.23 5.69 -0.98
C SER A 102 18.60 7.06 -1.53
N PHE A 103 17.68 8.03 -1.45
CA PHE A 103 17.85 9.40 -1.95
C PHE A 103 18.88 10.23 -1.15
N THR A 104 19.49 9.66 -0.12
CA THR A 104 20.41 10.36 0.79
C THR A 104 21.87 10.01 0.54
N ILE A 105 22.63 10.99 0.04
CA ILE A 105 24.10 10.92 -0.18
C ILE A 105 24.89 11.03 1.16
N GLY A 106 24.21 11.22 2.29
CA GLY A 106 24.79 11.19 3.64
C GLY A 106 24.05 10.19 4.52
N ASN A 107 24.80 9.29 5.18
CA ASN A 107 24.30 8.30 6.16
C ASN A 107 23.80 8.97 7.46
N ASP A 108 23.00 10.02 7.38
CA ASP A 108 22.34 10.56 8.57
C ASP A 108 21.23 9.59 8.98
N MET A 109 21.42 8.96 10.13
CA MET A 109 20.50 7.97 10.70
C MET A 109 19.09 8.54 10.89
N MET A 110 18.96 9.86 11.03
CA MET A 110 17.66 10.52 11.14
C MET A 110 16.85 10.39 9.85
N HIS A 111 17.44 10.61 8.68
CA HIS A 111 16.72 10.50 7.40
C HIS A 111 16.26 9.06 7.14
N ILE A 112 17.14 8.08 7.39
CA ILE A 112 16.82 6.65 7.30
C ILE A 112 15.62 6.30 8.19
N ALA A 113 15.62 6.75 9.44
CA ALA A 113 14.56 6.47 10.40
C ALA A 113 13.22 7.10 9.98
N VAL A 114 13.25 8.33 9.46
CA VAL A 114 12.03 9.00 8.98
C VAL A 114 11.48 8.29 7.75
N ASP A 115 12.32 7.93 6.78
CA ASP A 115 11.90 7.27 5.55
C ASP A 115 11.32 5.88 5.80
N VAL A 116 11.95 5.07 6.67
CA VAL A 116 11.40 3.73 6.98
C VAL A 116 10.07 3.82 7.70
N VAL A 117 9.92 4.76 8.63
CA VAL A 117 8.64 4.99 9.34
C VAL A 117 7.59 5.46 8.35
N TRP A 118 7.95 6.37 7.46
CA TRP A 118 7.03 6.86 6.43
C TRP A 118 6.59 5.73 5.49
N GLN A 119 7.52 4.91 5.01
CA GLN A 119 7.21 3.72 4.20
C GLN A 119 6.25 2.79 4.97
N MET A 120 6.51 2.49 6.24
CA MET A 120 5.58 1.68 7.04
C MET A 120 4.18 2.31 7.14
N VAL A 121 4.08 3.63 7.30
CA VAL A 121 2.78 4.35 7.34
C VAL A 121 2.06 4.28 5.99
N GLU A 122 2.77 4.48 4.88
CA GLU A 122 2.21 4.39 3.53
C GLU A 122 1.57 3.04 3.28
N GLN A 123 2.33 1.94 3.48
CA GLN A 123 1.78 0.61 3.26
C GLN A 123 0.76 0.21 4.33
N ALA A 124 0.83 0.73 5.57
CA ALA A 124 -0.22 0.53 6.56
C ALA A 124 -1.56 1.12 6.09
N LEU A 125 -1.57 2.35 5.56
CA LEU A 125 -2.76 2.96 4.98
C LEU A 125 -3.20 2.23 3.70
N GLY A 126 -2.24 1.71 2.91
CA GLY A 126 -2.53 0.77 1.84
C GLY A 126 -3.29 -0.48 2.31
N GLY A 127 -2.86 -1.09 3.41
CA GLY A 127 -3.52 -2.24 4.04
C GLY A 127 -4.91 -1.89 4.61
N LEU A 128 -5.06 -0.69 5.19
CA LEU A 128 -6.37 -0.18 5.60
C LEU A 128 -7.33 -0.12 4.42
N MET A 129 -6.89 0.45 3.29
CA MET A 129 -7.71 0.56 2.08
C MET A 129 -8.11 -0.81 1.53
N VAL A 130 -7.23 -1.81 1.60
CA VAL A 130 -7.60 -3.18 1.24
C VAL A 130 -8.76 -3.67 2.10
N SER A 131 -8.66 -3.53 3.42
CA SER A 131 -9.70 -3.98 4.35
C SER A 131 -11.04 -3.27 4.10
N LEU A 132 -11.01 -1.94 3.86
CA LEU A 132 -12.22 -1.16 3.57
C LEU A 132 -12.84 -1.56 2.23
N GLY A 133 -12.02 -1.77 1.19
CA GLY A 133 -12.49 -2.26 -0.11
C GLY A 133 -13.14 -3.63 -0.01
N MET A 134 -12.61 -4.52 0.84
CA MET A 134 -13.17 -5.85 1.06
C MET A 134 -14.50 -5.77 1.83
N ILE A 135 -14.57 -4.94 2.88
CA ILE A 135 -15.81 -4.69 3.63
C ILE A 135 -16.90 -4.12 2.70
N TYR A 136 -16.54 -3.16 1.84
CA TYR A 136 -17.46 -2.58 0.86
C TYR A 136 -18.01 -3.65 -0.10
N ASP A 137 -17.16 -4.52 -0.65
CA ASP A 137 -17.61 -5.58 -1.54
C ASP A 137 -18.52 -6.59 -0.83
N MET A 138 -18.20 -6.97 0.42
CA MET A 138 -19.05 -7.84 1.24
C MET A 138 -20.43 -7.22 1.48
N HIS A 139 -20.47 -5.95 1.87
CA HIS A 139 -21.72 -5.22 2.09
C HIS A 139 -22.56 -5.13 0.81
N LYS A 140 -21.93 -4.85 -0.33
CA LYS A 140 -22.62 -4.77 -1.62
C LYS A 140 -23.21 -6.11 -2.05
N ARG A 141 -22.48 -7.21 -1.86
CA ARG A 141 -22.97 -8.57 -2.16
C ARG A 141 -24.16 -8.95 -1.27
N PHE A 142 -24.15 -8.53 -0.01
CA PHE A 142 -25.27 -8.76 0.91
C PHE A 142 -26.54 -8.05 0.42
N LEU A 143 -26.45 -6.77 0.05
CA LEU A 143 -27.58 -6.01 -0.51
C LEU A 143 -28.08 -6.57 -1.85
N GLU A 144 -27.17 -7.04 -2.71
CA GLU A 144 -27.52 -7.70 -3.97
C GLU A 144 -28.30 -9.00 -3.73
N ALA A 145 -27.97 -9.75 -2.66
CA ALA A 145 -28.69 -10.96 -2.28
C ALA A 145 -30.08 -10.67 -1.70
N GLU A 146 -30.22 -9.65 -0.83
CA GLU A 146 -31.52 -9.26 -0.27
C GLU A 146 -32.51 -8.78 -1.34
N ARG A 147 -32.03 -8.14 -2.41
CA ARG A 147 -32.88 -7.69 -3.53
C ARG A 147 -33.34 -8.82 -4.46
N ALA A 148 -32.69 -9.98 -4.39
CA ALA A 148 -33.00 -11.14 -5.23
C ALA A 148 -33.98 -12.12 -4.55
N THR A 149 -34.24 -11.93 -3.26
CA THR A 149 -35.30 -12.59 -2.46
C THR A 149 -36.58 -11.78 -2.47
#